data_AF-A0A6B3HGH9-F1
#
_entry.id   AF-A0A6B3HGH9-F1
#
_cell.length_a   1.000
_cell.length_b   1.000
_cell.length_c   1.000
_cell.angle_alpha   90.00
_cell.angle_beta   90.00
_cell.angle_gamma   90.00
#
_symmetry.space_group_name_H-M   'P 1'
#
loop_
_entity.id
_entity.type
_entity.pdbx_description
1 polymer ?
#
loop_
_entity_poly.entity_id
_entity_poly.type
_entity_poly.pdbx_seq_one_letter_code
_entity_poly.pdbx_strand_id
1 'polypeptide(L)'
;IRAERMDVCYEWAAQLLTKLGGALRIVDETHGFRYLDHRDLLGFVDGTENPVGDDARSAALVGAEDPEFEGGSYVVVQKYLHDLTSWNALS
;
A
#
# COMPACT_ATOMS: atom_id res chain seq x y z
N ILE A 1 3.72 -4.04 3.86
CA ILE A 1 3.88 -4.23 5.32
C ILE A 1 3.50 -2.91 5.99
N ARG A 2 2.69 -2.91 7.05
CA ARG A 2 2.22 -1.68 7.73
C ARG A 2 2.28 -1.87 9.24
N ALA A 3 2.77 -0.86 9.94
CA ALA A 3 2.76 -0.75 11.40
C ALA A 3 2.82 0.73 11.80
N GLU A 4 2.55 1.06 13.07
CA GLU A 4 2.68 2.43 13.59
C GLU A 4 4.13 2.91 13.67
N ARG A 5 5.09 1.97 13.68
CA ARG A 5 6.52 2.25 13.71
C ARG A 5 7.25 1.51 12.60
N MET A 6 8.22 2.19 12.00
CA MET A 6 9.00 1.65 10.87
C MET A 6 9.93 0.50 11.29
N ASP A 7 10.46 0.52 12.51
CA ASP A 7 11.34 -0.54 13.00
C ASP A 7 10.61 -1.89 13.10
N VAL A 8 9.32 -1.90 13.45
CA VAL A 8 8.48 -3.10 13.41
C VAL A 8 8.31 -3.62 11.98
N CYS A 9 8.13 -2.73 11.00
CA CYS A 9 8.06 -3.13 9.58
C CYS A 9 9.38 -3.74 9.11
N TYR A 10 10.49 -3.11 9.47
CA TYR A 10 11.84 -3.57 9.14
C TYR A 10 12.12 -4.97 9.73
N GLU A 11 11.91 -5.14 11.03
CA GLU A 11 12.20 -6.41 11.71
C GLU A 11 11.35 -7.55 11.13
N TRP A 12 10.08 -7.29 10.85
CA TRP A 12 9.20 -8.28 10.23
C TRP A 12 9.70 -8.66 8.81
N ALA A 13 10.06 -7.67 8.00
CA ALA A 13 10.61 -7.92 6.66
C ALA A 13 11.92 -8.71 6.72
N ALA A 14 12.82 -8.36 7.64
CA ALA A 14 14.10 -9.03 7.82
C ALA A 14 13.94 -10.52 8.19
N GLN A 15 13.03 -10.83 9.11
CA GLN A 15 12.71 -12.22 9.47
C GLN A 15 12.11 -13.00 8.30
N LEU A 16 11.20 -12.38 7.54
CA LEU A 16 10.61 -13.00 6.35
C LEU A 16 11.67 -13.30 5.29
N LEU A 17 12.49 -12.32 4.94
CA LEU A 17 13.54 -12.45 3.94
C LEU A 17 14.59 -13.49 4.35
N THR A 18 14.94 -13.57 5.63
CA THR A 18 15.84 -14.61 6.16
C THR A 18 15.27 -16.00 5.94
N LYS A 19 13.96 -16.19 6.17
CA LYS A 19 13.28 -17.49 5.96
C LYS A 19 13.16 -17.86 4.49
N LEU A 20 12.92 -16.89 3.61
CA LEU A 20 12.82 -17.11 2.17
C LEU A 20 14.20 -17.31 1.51
N GLY A 21 15.26 -16.74 2.11
CA GLY A 21 16.63 -16.94 1.69
C GLY A 21 16.85 -16.65 0.19
N GLY A 22 17.61 -17.52 -0.47
CA GLY A 22 17.90 -17.39 -1.90
C GLY A 22 16.77 -17.79 -2.85
N ALA A 23 15.58 -18.15 -2.33
CA ALA A 23 14.44 -18.52 -3.17
C ALA A 23 13.81 -17.32 -3.90
N LEU A 24 14.18 -16.09 -3.53
CA LEU A 24 13.68 -14.87 -4.14
C LEU A 24 14.79 -13.87 -4.44
N ARG A 25 14.44 -12.84 -5.20
CA ARG A 25 15.23 -11.64 -5.41
C ARG A 25 14.33 -10.43 -5.27
N ILE A 26 14.74 -9.46 -4.48
CA ILE A 26 14.03 -8.18 -4.36
C ILE A 26 14.18 -7.42 -5.67
N VAL A 27 13.06 -6.97 -6.23
CA VAL A 27 13.01 -6.20 -7.49
C VAL A 27 12.74 -4.72 -7.26
N ASP A 28 11.98 -4.40 -6.21
CA ASP A 28 11.68 -3.04 -5.76
C ASP A 28 11.42 -3.08 -4.25
N GLU A 29 11.89 -2.06 -3.55
CA GLU A 29 11.62 -1.84 -2.12
C GLU A 29 11.39 -0.35 -1.91
N THR A 30 10.20 0.00 -1.40
CA THR A 30 9.81 1.38 -1.15
C THR A 30 9.22 1.49 0.25
N HIS A 31 9.76 2.38 1.08
CA HIS A 31 9.29 2.61 2.45
C HIS A 31 8.32 3.78 2.47
N GLY A 32 7.03 3.48 2.63
CA GLY A 32 5.99 4.49 2.77
C GLY A 32 5.92 5.08 4.17
N PHE A 33 5.42 6.32 4.26
CA PHE A 33 5.11 6.98 5.52
C PHE A 33 3.77 7.73 5.38
N ARG A 34 3.05 7.90 6.50
CA ARG A 34 1.89 8.79 6.53
C ARG A 34 2.39 10.23 6.59
N TYR A 35 1.94 11.08 5.68
CA TYR A 35 2.28 12.49 5.68
C TYR A 35 1.14 13.30 6.30
N LEU A 36 1.45 14.08 7.33
CA LEU A 36 0.49 14.93 8.06
C LEU A 36 -0.81 14.16 8.42
N ASP A 37 -1.96 14.81 8.23
CA ASP A 37 -3.32 14.35 8.41
C ASP A 37 -3.83 13.49 7.23
N HIS A 38 -3.03 12.48 6.82
CA HIS A 38 -3.34 11.58 5.69
C HIS A 38 -3.29 12.25 4.31
N ARG A 39 -2.27 13.07 4.08
CA ARG A 39 -2.05 13.72 2.79
C ARG A 39 -1.10 12.94 1.90
N ASP A 40 -1.27 13.10 0.60
CA ASP A 40 -0.24 12.79 -0.39
C ASP A 40 0.85 13.89 -0.41
N LEU A 41 1.89 13.71 -1.24
CA LEU A 41 2.95 14.70 -1.41
C LEU A 41 2.52 15.93 -2.21
N LEU A 42 1.35 15.89 -2.84
CA LEU A 42 0.75 17.02 -3.55
C LEU A 42 -0.06 17.92 -2.61
N GLY A 43 -0.24 17.49 -1.35
CA GLY A 43 -0.89 18.25 -0.28
C GLY A 43 -2.39 17.96 -0.15
N PHE A 44 -2.94 16.99 -0.86
CA PHE A 44 -4.36 16.62 -0.80
C PHE A 44 -4.57 15.45 0.16
N VAL A 45 -5.71 15.42 0.84
CA VAL A 45 -6.08 14.26 1.67
C VAL A 45 -6.35 13.08 0.73
N ASP A 46 -5.67 11.97 0.96
CA ASP A 46 -5.78 10.78 0.13
C ASP A 46 -6.55 9.67 0.84
N GLY A 47 -7.45 9.02 0.11
CA GLY A 47 -8.31 7.95 0.60
C GLY A 47 -9.63 8.38 1.26
N THR A 48 -10.05 9.64 1.12
CA THR A 48 -11.35 10.14 1.63
C THR A 48 -12.54 9.33 1.13
N GLU A 49 -12.52 8.94 -0.15
CA GLU A 49 -13.62 8.21 -0.81
C GLU A 49 -13.45 6.68 -0.75
N ASN A 50 -12.49 6.18 0.05
CA ASN A 50 -12.35 4.74 0.20
C ASN A 50 -13.59 4.17 0.93
N PRO A 51 -14.16 3.05 0.44
CA PRO A 51 -15.23 2.37 1.16
C PRO A 51 -14.73 1.91 2.53
N VAL A 52 -15.64 1.88 3.50
CA VAL A 52 -15.35 1.50 4.90
C VAL A 52 -16.27 0.39 5.37
N GLY A 53 -15.87 -0.30 6.44
CA GLY A 53 -16.68 -1.36 7.02
C GLY A 53 -16.95 -2.50 6.03
N ASP A 54 -18.22 -2.85 5.85
CA ASP A 54 -18.61 -3.97 5.00
C ASP A 54 -18.56 -3.61 3.51
N ASP A 55 -18.79 -2.35 3.14
CA ASP A 55 -18.61 -1.88 1.76
C ASP A 55 -17.16 -2.08 1.30
N ALA A 56 -16.19 -1.91 2.20
CA ALA A 56 -14.78 -2.16 1.91
C ALA A 56 -14.52 -3.64 1.59
N ARG A 57 -15.18 -4.56 2.31
CA ARG A 57 -15.05 -6.00 2.05
C ARG A 57 -15.71 -6.37 0.73
N SER A 58 -16.92 -5.87 0.48
CA SER A 58 -17.65 -6.12 -0.76
C SER A 58 -16.94 -5.55 -1.98
N ALA A 59 -16.23 -4.44 -1.85
CA ALA A 59 -15.47 -3.84 -2.95
C ALA A 59 -14.12 -4.53 -3.22
N ALA A 60 -13.48 -5.09 -2.19
CA ALA A 60 -12.10 -5.58 -2.29
C ALA A 60 -11.98 -7.12 -2.38
N LEU A 61 -12.95 -7.87 -1.87
CA LEU A 61 -12.86 -9.32 -1.78
C LEU A 61 -13.62 -9.99 -2.93
N VAL A 62 -13.00 -11.03 -3.50
CA VAL A 62 -13.67 -11.97 -4.41
C VAL A 62 -14.78 -12.69 -3.65
N GLY A 63 -15.98 -12.72 -4.21
CA GLY A 63 -17.15 -13.36 -3.62
C GLY A 63 -17.47 -14.72 -4.23
N ALA A 64 -18.71 -15.17 -4.02
CA ALA A 64 -19.21 -16.46 -4.50
C ALA A 64 -19.31 -16.57 -6.04
N GLU A 65 -19.06 -15.47 -6.77
CA GLU A 65 -18.88 -15.51 -8.22
C GLU A 65 -17.65 -16.32 -8.65
N ASP A 66 -16.65 -16.47 -7.78
CA ASP A 66 -15.48 -17.34 -7.99
C ASP A 66 -15.12 -18.12 -6.70
N PRO A 67 -15.86 -19.20 -6.40
CA PRO A 67 -15.78 -19.90 -5.12
C PRO A 67 -14.40 -20.48 -4.77
N GLU A 68 -13.56 -20.77 -5.76
CA GLU A 68 -12.21 -21.29 -5.51
C GLU A 68 -11.28 -20.23 -4.89
N PHE A 69 -11.54 -18.96 -5.17
CA PHE A 69 -10.74 -17.82 -4.76
C PHE A 69 -11.48 -16.85 -3.83
N GLU A 70 -12.64 -17.26 -3.30
CA GLU A 70 -13.44 -16.47 -2.37
C GLU A 70 -12.59 -15.97 -1.18
N GLY A 71 -12.72 -14.69 -0.85
CA GLY A 71 -11.89 -14.00 0.16
C GLY A 71 -10.50 -13.56 -0.32
N GLY A 72 -10.13 -13.90 -1.55
CA GLY A 72 -8.99 -13.33 -2.26
C GLY A 72 -9.25 -11.88 -2.71
N SER A 73 -8.26 -11.27 -3.35
CA SER A 73 -8.37 -9.90 -3.89
C SER A 73 -7.40 -9.69 -5.05
N TYR A 74 -7.74 -8.76 -5.93
CA TYR A 74 -6.85 -8.30 -6.99
C TYR A 74 -6.18 -7.00 -6.55
N VAL A 75 -4.84 -7.00 -6.50
CA VAL A 75 -4.04 -5.84 -6.12
C VAL A 75 -3.22 -5.34 -7.31
N VAL A 76 -3.27 -4.03 -7.54
CA VAL A 76 -2.44 -3.33 -8.53
C VAL A 76 -1.55 -2.34 -7.78
N VAL A 77 -0.27 -2.30 -8.13
CA VAL A 77 0.71 -1.37 -7.55
C VAL A 77 1.40 -0.56 -8.64
N GLN A 78 1.55 0.74 -8.41
CA GLN A 78 2.21 1.67 -9.32
C GLN A 78 3.10 2.63 -8.51
N LYS A 79 4.35 2.80 -8.93
CA LYS A 79 5.28 3.74 -8.29
C LYS A 79 5.28 5.05 -9.07
N TYR A 80 4.75 6.09 -8.44
CA TYR A 80 4.70 7.44 -9.00
C TYR A 80 5.88 8.28 -8.52
N LEU A 81 6.43 9.07 -9.43
CA LEU A 81 7.37 10.16 -9.12
C LEU A 81 6.68 11.47 -9.49
N HIS A 82 6.57 12.37 -8.52
CA HIS A 82 5.92 13.66 -8.72
C HIS A 82 6.96 14.74 -9.03
N ASP A 83 6.67 15.59 -10.02
CA ASP A 83 7.37 16.86 -10.19
C ASP A 83 6.79 17.90 -9.23
N LEU A 84 7.31 17.91 -8.01
CA LEU A 84 6.86 18.84 -6.97
C LEU A 84 7.22 20.30 -7.30
N THR A 85 8.23 20.55 -8.15
CA THR A 85 8.60 21.92 -8.52
C THR A 85 7.50 22.53 -9.39
N SER A 86 7.10 21.80 -10.44
CA SER A 86 6.02 22.24 -11.32
C SER A 86 4.68 22.30 -10.59
N TRP A 87 4.40 21.32 -9.72
CA TRP A 87 3.17 21.31 -8.93
C TRP A 87 3.03 22.54 -8.02
N ASN A 88 4.10 22.87 -7.28
CA ASN A 88 4.08 23.99 -6.33
C ASN A 88 4.08 25.37 -7.02
N ALA A 89 4.26 25.43 -8.34
CA ALA A 89 4.14 26.66 -9.12
C ALA A 89 2.69 26.96 -9.57
N LEU A 90 1.76 26.02 -9.37
CA LEU A 90 0.34 26.21 -9.66
C LEU A 90 -0.34 27.08 -8.58
N SER A 91 -1.32 27.90 -8.99
CA SER A 91 -2.05 28.86 -8.15
C SER A 91 -3.43 28.39 -7.75
#